data_AF-A0A0B4U7K0-F1
#
_entry.id   AF-A0A0B4U7K0-F1
#
_cell.length_a   1.000
_cell.length_b   1.000
_cell.length_c   1.000
_cell.angle_alpha   90.00
_cell.angle_beta   90.00
_cell.angle_gamma   90.00
#
_symmetry.space_group_name_H-M   'P 1'
#
loop_
_entity.id
_entity.type
_entity.pdbx_description
1 polymer ?
#
loop_
_entity_poly.entity_id
_entity_poly.type
_entity_poly.pdbx_seq_one_letter_code
_entity_poly.pdbx_strand_id
1 'polypeptide(L)'
;ESHGAIDGHLREVGLTFHLLKDVPGLKSKNIEKSLKEAFDPSGISDWNSIFWIAHPGGPAILDQVVDKLALKPDKMRATRHVLSEYGNMSSACVLSILDEMRKAS
;
A
#
# COMPACT_ATOMS: atom_id res chain seq x y z
N GLU A 1 -8.50 16.46 -2.75
CA GLU A 1 -8.13 16.68 -1.34
C GLU A 1 -8.33 15.37 -0.58
N SER A 2 -7.47 15.04 0.38
CA SER A 2 -7.51 13.77 1.15
C SER A 2 -7.82 13.97 2.64
N HIS A 3 -8.14 15.19 3.04
CA HIS A 3 -8.43 15.52 4.44
C HIS A 3 -9.64 14.73 4.95
N GLY A 4 -9.53 14.17 6.15
CA GLY A 4 -10.58 13.35 6.77
C GLY A 4 -10.78 11.95 6.17
N ALA A 5 -9.93 11.53 5.20
CA ALA A 5 -10.07 10.21 4.59
C ALA A 5 -9.74 9.06 5.54
N ILE A 6 -8.79 9.29 6.45
CA ILE A 6 -8.37 8.38 7.52
C ILE A 6 -8.08 9.24 8.75
N ASP A 7 -8.95 9.17 9.76
CA ASP A 7 -8.80 9.91 11.01
C ASP A 7 -8.80 8.97 12.22
N GLY A 8 -8.03 9.34 13.23
CA GLY A 8 -8.03 8.71 14.54
C GLY A 8 -8.35 9.74 15.61
N HIS A 9 -9.24 9.41 16.55
CA HIS A 9 -9.57 10.27 17.69
C HIS A 9 -9.39 9.52 18.99
N LEU A 10 -8.53 10.03 19.87
CA LEU A 10 -8.43 9.54 21.23
C LEU A 10 -9.59 10.11 22.05
N ARG A 11 -10.38 9.23 22.65
CA ARG A 11 -11.56 9.53 23.46
C ARG A 11 -11.51 8.70 24.75
N GLU A 12 -12.44 8.96 25.66
CA GLU A 12 -12.59 8.15 26.89
C GLU A 12 -12.88 6.67 26.59
N VAL A 13 -13.52 6.40 25.44
CA VAL A 13 -13.79 5.05 24.92
C VAL A 13 -12.59 4.41 24.20
N GLY A 14 -11.40 4.99 24.33
CA GLY A 14 -10.19 4.56 23.63
C GLY A 14 -9.98 5.28 22.30
N LEU A 15 -9.27 4.63 21.38
CA LEU A 15 -8.94 5.18 20.06
C LEU A 15 -10.00 4.77 19.04
N THR A 16 -10.77 5.74 18.53
CA THR A 16 -11.75 5.50 17.46
C THR A 16 -11.15 5.89 16.10
N PHE A 17 -11.51 5.14 15.06
CA PHE A 17 -11.04 5.39 13.70
C PHE A 17 -12.20 5.67 12.76
N HIS A 18 -12.02 6.64 11.87
CA HIS A 18 -12.91 6.92 10.75
C HIS A 18 -12.17 6.69 9.44
N LEU A 19 -12.74 5.83 8.59
CA LEU A 19 -12.18 5.47 7.29
C LEU A 19 -13.23 5.75 6.22
N LEU A 20 -12.94 6.67 5.31
CA LEU A 20 -13.80 6.89 4.16
C LEU A 20 -13.74 5.69 3.21
N LYS A 21 -14.89 5.35 2.61
CA LYS A 21 -14.98 4.23 1.66
C LYS A 21 -14.09 4.42 0.42
N ASP A 22 -13.86 5.67 0.00
CA ASP A 22 -13.07 6.00 -1.20
C ASP A 22 -11.56 6.14 -0.94
N VAL A 23 -11.05 5.69 0.20
CA VAL A 23 -9.59 5.63 0.43
C VAL A 23 -8.84 4.92 -0.71
N PRO A 24 -9.30 3.76 -1.25
CA PRO A 24 -8.65 3.13 -2.41
C PRO A 24 -8.55 4.07 -3.62
N GLY A 25 -9.65 4.75 -3.98
CA GLY A 25 -9.72 5.67 -5.12
C GLY A 25 -8.81 6.88 -4.94
N LEU A 26 -8.70 7.41 -3.72
CA LEU A 26 -7.76 8.48 -3.40
C LEU A 26 -6.30 8.04 -3.54
N LYS A 27 -5.95 6.82 -3.14
CA LYS A 27 -4.59 6.29 -3.26
C LYS A 27 -4.21 6.04 -4.72
N SER A 28 -5.07 5.37 -5.49
CA SER A 28 -4.81 5.05 -6.89
C SER A 28 -4.67 6.30 -7.77
N LYS A 29 -5.42 7.38 -7.51
CA LYS A 29 -5.28 8.64 -8.23
C LYS A 29 -3.90 9.30 -8.09
N ASN A 30 -3.22 9.08 -6.95
CA ASN A 30 -2.00 9.81 -6.62
C ASN A 30 -0.72 8.98 -6.74
N ILE A 31 -0.81 7.64 -6.68
CA ILE A 31 0.36 6.77 -6.61
C ILE A 31 1.31 6.91 -7.80
N GLU A 32 0.78 7.05 -9.02
CA GLU A 32 1.59 7.16 -10.23
C GLU A 32 2.42 8.46 -10.23
N LYS A 33 1.86 9.56 -9.72
CA LYS A 33 2.59 10.82 -9.58
C LYS A 33 3.75 10.66 -8.59
N SER A 34 3.50 10.04 -7.43
CA SER A 34 4.54 9.80 -6.43
C SER A 34 5.66 8.90 -6.96
N LEU A 35 5.33 7.88 -7.76
CA LEU A 35 6.34 7.02 -8.38
C LEU A 35 7.18 7.77 -9.40
N LYS A 36 6.54 8.56 -10.29
CA LYS A 36 7.26 9.39 -11.26
C LYS A 36 8.23 10.33 -10.55
N GLU A 37 7.77 11.06 -9.53
CA GLU A 37 8.63 11.98 -8.76
C GLU A 37 9.80 11.26 -8.07
N ALA A 38 9.58 10.05 -7.51
CA ALA A 38 10.62 9.30 -6.82
C ALA A 38 11.65 8.67 -7.77
N PHE A 39 11.22 8.21 -8.95
CA PHE A 39 12.06 7.45 -9.88
C PHE A 39 12.61 8.27 -11.06
N ASP A 40 12.13 9.50 -11.26
CA ASP A 40 12.64 10.43 -12.28
C ASP A 40 14.17 10.57 -12.25
N PRO A 41 14.83 10.74 -11.08
CA PRO A 41 16.30 10.83 -11.04
C PRO A 41 17.04 9.56 -11.48
N SER A 42 16.36 8.41 -11.47
CA SER A 42 16.93 7.11 -11.83
C SER A 42 16.53 6.67 -13.25
N GLY A 43 15.68 7.43 -13.95
CA GLY A 43 15.16 7.09 -15.27
C GLY A 43 14.25 5.86 -15.32
N ILE A 44 13.78 5.37 -14.17
CA ILE A 44 12.92 4.18 -14.11
C ILE A 44 11.47 4.60 -14.37
N SER A 45 10.88 4.01 -15.41
CA SER A 45 9.47 4.23 -15.78
C SER A 45 8.65 2.94 -15.91
N ASP A 46 9.31 1.77 -15.98
CA ASP A 46 8.65 0.47 -15.91
C ASP A 46 8.50 0.01 -14.46
N TRP A 47 7.30 0.16 -13.91
CA TRP A 47 6.96 -0.27 -12.55
C TRP A 47 7.08 -1.79 -12.34
N ASN A 48 7.07 -2.59 -13.41
CA ASN A 48 7.27 -4.04 -13.32
C ASN A 48 8.75 -4.43 -13.23
N SER A 49 9.69 -3.50 -13.46
CA SER A 49 11.14 -3.74 -13.35
C SER A 49 11.67 -3.68 -11.90
N ILE A 50 10.93 -3.10 -10.96
CA ILE A 50 11.33 -2.92 -9.55
C ILE A 50 10.57 -3.87 -8.62
N PHE A 51 11.11 -4.21 -7.45
CA PHE A 51 10.36 -4.96 -6.44
C PHE A 51 9.34 -4.06 -5.71
N TRP A 52 8.34 -4.67 -5.07
CA TRP A 52 7.19 -3.96 -4.51
C TRP A 52 6.90 -4.34 -3.06
N ILE A 53 6.86 -3.33 -2.20
CA ILE A 53 6.47 -3.45 -0.79
C ILE A 53 5.46 -2.35 -0.52
N ALA A 54 4.18 -2.70 -0.57
CA ALA A 54 3.09 -1.79 -0.29
C ALA A 54 2.51 -2.07 1.10
N HIS A 55 2.20 -1.01 1.87
CA HIS A 55 1.46 -1.17 3.12
C HIS A 55 0.05 -1.74 2.81
N PRO A 56 -0.33 -2.89 3.41
CA PRO A 56 -1.59 -3.55 3.12
C PRO A 56 -2.70 -3.00 4.01
N GLY A 57 -3.10 -1.75 3.77
CA GLY A 57 -4.19 -1.10 4.53
C GLY A 57 -5.53 -1.83 4.40
N GLY A 58 -5.72 -2.53 3.28
CA GLY A 58 -6.84 -3.41 2.98
C GLY A 58 -6.73 -3.96 1.55
N PRO A 59 -7.43 -5.07 1.22
CA PRO A 59 -7.30 -5.74 -0.08
C PRO A 59 -7.66 -4.82 -1.26
N ALA A 60 -8.74 -4.05 -1.14
CA ALA A 60 -9.19 -3.14 -2.21
C ALA A 60 -8.17 -2.05 -2.57
N ILE A 61 -7.33 -1.63 -1.63
CA ILE A 61 -6.24 -0.68 -1.92
C ILE A 61 -5.20 -1.34 -2.81
N LEU A 62 -4.81 -2.58 -2.50
CA LEU A 62 -3.82 -3.33 -3.28
C LEU A 62 -4.34 -3.63 -4.68
N ASP A 63 -5.61 -4.00 -4.82
CA ASP A 63 -6.24 -4.27 -6.11
C ASP A 63 -6.21 -3.02 -6.99
N GLN A 64 -6.64 -1.86 -6.46
CA GLN A 64 -6.59 -0.62 -7.23
C GLN A 64 -5.17 -0.16 -7.60
N VAL A 65 -4.17 -0.42 -6.75
CA VAL A 65 -2.78 -0.11 -7.09
C VAL A 65 -2.28 -1.00 -8.23
N VAL A 66 -2.58 -2.30 -8.18
CA VAL A 66 -2.23 -3.26 -9.25
C VAL A 66 -2.88 -2.84 -10.56
N ASP A 67 -4.18 -2.55 -10.56
CA ASP A 67 -4.92 -2.16 -11.75
C ASP A 67 -4.41 -0.84 -12.32
N LYS A 68 -4.23 0.17 -11.46
CA LYS A 68 -3.82 1.52 -11.87
C LYS A 68 -2.44 1.55 -12.52
N LEU A 69 -1.51 0.73 -12.02
CA LEU A 69 -0.13 0.70 -12.47
C LEU A 69 0.17 -0.46 -13.43
N ALA A 70 -0.85 -1.25 -13.79
CA ALA A 70 -0.73 -2.45 -14.59
C ALA A 70 0.39 -3.39 -14.08
N LEU A 71 0.44 -3.60 -12.76
CA LEU A 71 1.42 -4.48 -12.16
C LEU A 71 1.11 -5.94 -12.47
N LYS A 72 2.14 -6.72 -12.74
CA LYS A 72 2.01 -8.17 -12.81
C LYS A 72 1.56 -8.74 -11.46
N PRO A 73 0.77 -9.83 -11.42
CA PRO A 73 0.23 -10.36 -10.17
C PRO A 73 1.28 -10.72 -9.11
N ASP A 74 2.48 -11.11 -9.54
CA ASP A 74 3.59 -11.49 -8.68
C ASP A 74 4.21 -10.30 -7.92
N LYS A 75 4.08 -9.06 -8.41
CA LYS A 75 4.67 -7.88 -7.77
C LYS A 75 4.15 -7.68 -6.34
N MET A 76 2.87 -7.99 -6.09
CA MET A 76 2.25 -7.83 -4.76
C MET A 76 2.23 -9.12 -3.93
N ARG A 77 2.93 -10.18 -4.35
CA ARG A 77 2.87 -11.50 -3.69
C ARG A 77 3.23 -11.44 -2.21
N ALA A 78 4.37 -10.84 -1.86
CA ALA A 78 4.82 -10.73 -0.47
C ALA A 78 3.86 -9.88 0.38
N THR A 79 3.38 -8.75 -0.16
CA THR A 79 2.38 -7.90 0.50
C THR A 79 1.07 -8.65 0.77
N ARG A 80 0.55 -9.38 -0.21
CA ARG A 80 -0.69 -10.16 -0.06
C ARG A 80 -0.52 -11.32 0.91
N HIS A 81 0.64 -11.98 0.91
CA HIS A 81 0.94 -13.04 1.88
C HIS A 81 0.90 -12.51 3.31
N VAL A 82 1.61 -11.42 3.62
CA VAL A 82 1.59 -10.83 4.97
C VAL A 82 0.19 -10.38 5.36
N LEU A 83 -0.58 -9.79 4.44
CA LEU A 83 -1.97 -9.40 4.72
C LEU A 83 -2.85 -10.63 5.03
N SER A 84 -2.65 -11.74 4.32
CA SER A 84 -3.38 -12.99 4.53
C SER A 84 -3.09 -13.59 5.91
N GLU A 85 -1.82 -13.66 6.29
CA GLU A 85 -1.40 -14.34 7.53
C GLU A 85 -1.60 -13.48 8.78
N TYR A 86 -1.41 -12.17 8.68
CA TYR A 86 -1.33 -11.29 9.85
C TYR A 86 -2.32 -10.12 9.84
N GLY A 87 -3.05 -9.92 8.75
CA GLY A 87 -3.95 -8.77 8.62
C GLY A 87 -3.21 -7.42 8.55
N ASN A 88 -3.95 -6.34 8.79
CA ASN A 88 -3.38 -4.99 8.86
C ASN A 88 -2.84 -4.72 10.28
N MET A 89 -1.56 -5.00 10.49
CA MET A 89 -0.79 -4.69 11.71
C MET A 89 -0.29 -3.24 11.77
N SER A 90 -0.93 -2.31 11.06
CA SER A 90 -0.53 -0.90 11.00
C SER A 90 0.92 -0.73 10.50
N SER A 91 1.75 0.03 11.21
CA SER A 91 3.11 0.38 10.80
C SER A 91 4.04 -0.84 10.62
N ALA A 92 3.81 -1.92 11.36
CA ALA A 92 4.66 -3.12 11.31
C ALA A 92 4.57 -3.90 9.98
N CYS A 93 3.51 -3.68 9.19
CA CYS A 93 3.28 -4.46 7.98
C CYS A 93 4.43 -4.36 6.98
N VAL A 94 4.94 -3.16 6.69
CA VAL A 94 5.97 -2.97 5.65
C VAL A 94 7.30 -3.63 6.04
N LEU A 95 7.60 -3.70 7.33
CA LEU A 95 8.77 -4.39 7.85
C LEU A 95 8.61 -5.91 7.75
N SER A 96 7.42 -6.41 8.05
CA SER A 96 7.09 -7.83 7.90
C SER A 96 7.12 -8.26 6.43
N ILE A 97 6.71 -7.39 5.51
CA ILE A 97 6.76 -7.65 4.07
C ILE A 97 8.20 -7.61 3.54
N LEU A 98 9.04 -6.69 4.03
CA LEU A 98 10.48 -6.72 3.76
C LEU A 98 11.10 -8.05 4.18
N ASP A 99 10.75 -8.54 5.38
CA ASP A 99 11.23 -9.81 5.90
C ASP A 99 10.73 -11.02 5.10
N GLU A 100 9.46 -11.03 4.70
CA GLU A 100 8.89 -12.05 3.84
C GLU A 100 9.58 -12.08 2.47
N MET A 101 9.72 -10.91 1.83
CA MET A 101 10.32 -10.80 0.51
C MET A 101 11.76 -11.30 0.48
N ARG A 102 12.59 -10.93 1.47
CA ARG A 102 14.00 -11.37 1.52
C ARG A 102 14.13 -12.88 1.76
N LYS A 103 13.18 -13.51 2.44
CA LYS A 103 13.18 -14.97 2.73
C LYS A 103 12.69 -15.79 1.54
N ALA A 104 11.81 -15.21 0.73
CA ALA A 104 11.23 -15.84 -0.46
C ALA A 104 12.02 -15.59 -1.76
N SER A 105 13.22 -14.98 -1.67
CA SER A 105 14.10 -14.67 -2.79
C SER A 105 15.21 -15.71 -2.96
#